data_AF-A0A1A6GMV0-F1
#
_entry.id   AF-A0A1A6GMV0-F1
#
_cell.length_a   1.000
_cell.length_b   1.000
_cell.length_c   1.000
_cell.angle_alpha   90.00
_cell.angle_beta   90.00
_cell.angle_gamma   90.00
#
_symmetry.space_group_name_H-M   'P 1'
#
loop_
_entity.id
_entity.type
_entity.pdbx_description
1 polymer ?
#
loop_
_entity_poly.entity_id
_entity_poly.type
_entity_poly.pdbx_seq_one_letter_code
_entity_poly.pdbx_strand_id
1 'polypeptide(L)'
;MVNPGSSSQPPPVTAGSLSWKRCAGCGGKIADRFLLYAMDSYWHSRCLKCSCCQAQLGDIGTSCYTKSGMILCRNDYIRLFGNSGACSACGQSIPASELVMRAQGNVYHLKCFTCSTCRNRLVPGDRFHYINGSLFCEHDRPTALINGHLNSLQSNPLLPDQKCLQCPQEVPPEAVEYHASVAALFLLDLAKAKWPGCQGGTMIVP
;
A
#
# COMPACT_ATOMS: atom_id res chain seq x y z
N MET A 1 -7.09 -8.24 -78.26
CA MET A 1 -5.87 -7.91 -77.48
C MET A 1 -6.22 -6.73 -76.59
N VAL A 2 -6.64 -7.01 -75.36
CA VAL A 2 -6.95 -5.97 -74.36
C VAL A 2 -5.73 -5.81 -73.46
N ASN A 3 -5.14 -4.61 -73.45
CA ASN A 3 -4.06 -4.24 -72.54
C ASN A 3 -4.65 -4.02 -71.13
N PRO A 4 -4.16 -4.69 -70.08
CA PRO A 4 -4.53 -4.34 -68.71
C PRO A 4 -3.69 -3.15 -68.24
N GLY A 5 -4.37 -2.20 -67.58
CA GLY A 5 -3.84 -0.89 -67.20
C GLY A 5 -2.66 -0.92 -66.23
N SER A 6 -1.78 0.06 -66.43
CA SER A 6 -0.78 0.53 -65.49
C SER A 6 -1.42 0.90 -64.16
N SER A 7 -1.11 0.11 -63.12
CA SER A 7 -1.44 0.43 -61.74
C SER A 7 -0.47 1.50 -61.23
N SER A 8 -0.94 2.75 -61.17
CA SER A 8 -0.26 3.83 -60.48
C SER A 8 -0.23 3.57 -58.98
N GLN A 9 0.91 3.12 -58.45
CA GLN A 9 1.16 3.11 -57.01
C GLN A 9 1.17 4.55 -56.47
N PRO A 10 0.53 4.84 -55.31
CA PRO A 10 0.74 6.10 -54.63
C PRO A 10 2.19 6.18 -54.10
N PRO A 11 2.77 7.39 -53.99
CA PRO A 11 4.14 7.56 -53.52
C PRO A 11 4.31 7.01 -52.09
N PRO A 12 5.51 6.56 -51.71
CA PRO A 12 5.78 6.16 -50.34
C PRO A 12 5.52 7.38 -49.45
N VAL A 13 4.58 7.23 -48.52
CA VAL A 13 4.44 8.16 -47.41
C VAL A 13 5.77 8.14 -46.67
N THR A 14 6.58 9.17 -46.88
CA THR A 14 7.70 9.49 -46.00
C THR A 14 7.10 9.81 -44.65
N ALA A 15 6.92 8.75 -43.85
CA ALA A 15 6.62 8.85 -42.44
C ALA A 15 7.73 9.69 -41.84
N GLY A 16 7.42 10.95 -41.54
CA GLY A 16 8.27 11.81 -40.74
C GLY A 16 8.75 11.01 -39.55
N SER A 17 10.03 11.16 -39.23
CA SER A 17 10.74 10.47 -38.16
C SER A 17 10.06 10.67 -36.79
N LEU A 18 8.94 9.98 -36.57
CA LEU A 18 8.39 9.75 -35.25
C LEU A 18 9.33 8.76 -34.60
N SER A 19 10.24 9.28 -33.78
CA SER A 19 11.15 8.46 -32.98
C SER A 19 10.31 7.54 -32.10
N TRP A 20 10.13 6.28 -32.54
CA TRP A 20 9.42 5.27 -31.76
C TRP A 20 10.03 5.16 -30.37
N LYS A 21 9.17 5.17 -29.35
CA LYS A 21 9.60 4.92 -27.98
C LYS A 21 10.08 3.48 -27.86
N ARG A 22 11.18 3.27 -27.13
CA ARG A 22 11.75 1.94 -26.87
C ARG A 22 11.34 1.49 -25.47
N CYS A 23 11.00 0.22 -25.36
CA CYS A 23 10.66 -0.41 -24.10
C CYS A 23 11.93 -0.66 -23.28
N ALA A 24 11.99 -0.19 -22.04
CA ALA A 24 13.14 -0.45 -21.15
C ALA A 24 13.25 -1.93 -20.74
N GLY A 25 12.14 -2.67 -20.71
CA GLY A 25 12.16 -4.10 -20.33
C GLY A 25 12.64 -5.04 -21.43
N CYS A 26 12.34 -4.76 -22.71
CA CYS A 26 12.69 -5.66 -23.83
C CYS A 26 13.56 -5.03 -24.92
N GLY A 27 13.84 -3.72 -24.87
CA GLY A 27 14.59 -2.97 -25.88
C GLY A 27 13.86 -2.73 -27.20
N GLY A 28 12.72 -3.40 -27.42
CA GLY A 28 11.92 -3.33 -28.62
C GLY A 28 11.19 -1.98 -28.79
N LYS A 29 10.78 -1.69 -30.02
CA LYS A 29 9.91 -0.54 -30.31
C LYS A 29 8.51 -0.79 -29.74
N ILE A 30 7.91 0.25 -29.16
CA ILE A 30 6.53 0.19 -28.68
C ILE A 30 5.61 0.63 -29.82
N ALA A 31 4.94 -0.35 -30.44
CA ALA A 31 3.91 -0.14 -31.45
C ALA A 31 2.48 -0.38 -30.90
N ASP A 32 2.39 -0.74 -29.60
CA ASP A 32 1.14 -1.00 -28.91
C ASP A 32 0.29 0.28 -28.83
N ARG A 33 -1.04 0.14 -28.86
CA ARG A 33 -1.98 1.26 -28.73
C ARG A 33 -1.81 2.02 -27.41
N PHE A 34 -1.46 1.30 -26.36
CA PHE A 34 -1.23 1.84 -25.02
C PHE A 34 0.18 1.49 -24.56
N LEU A 35 0.81 2.42 -23.85
CA LEU A 35 2.16 2.29 -23.32
C LEU A 35 2.19 2.84 -21.91
N LEU A 36 3.10 2.32 -21.10
CA LEU A 36 3.30 2.76 -19.72
C LEU A 36 4.54 3.65 -19.66
N TYR A 37 4.47 4.69 -18.84
CA TYR A 37 5.63 5.52 -18.48
C TYR A 37 5.89 5.39 -16.99
N ALA A 38 7.06 4.87 -16.63
CA ALA A 38 7.47 4.64 -15.25
C ALA A 38 9.00 4.69 -15.16
N MET A 39 9.54 5.20 -14.05
CA MET A 39 10.99 5.30 -13.82
C MET A 39 11.73 5.98 -14.99
N ASP A 40 11.17 7.11 -15.45
CA ASP A 40 11.66 7.90 -16.59
C ASP A 40 11.87 7.11 -17.89
N SER A 41 11.13 6.01 -18.05
CA SER A 41 11.26 5.08 -19.16
C SER A 41 9.90 4.65 -19.68
N TYR A 42 9.86 4.21 -20.94
CA TYR A 42 8.67 3.67 -21.57
C TYR A 42 8.65 2.14 -21.51
N TRP A 43 7.47 1.57 -21.37
CA TRP A 43 7.29 0.12 -21.22
C TRP A 43 6.06 -0.37 -22.00
N HIS A 44 6.15 -1.58 -22.52
CA HIS A 44 4.94 -2.36 -22.85
C HIS A 44 4.22 -2.75 -21.56
N SER A 45 2.89 -2.89 -21.60
CA SER A 45 2.11 -3.35 -20.42
C SER A 45 2.66 -4.67 -19.87
N ARG A 46 2.94 -5.62 -20.77
CA ARG A 46 3.53 -6.93 -20.45
C ARG A 46 4.98 -6.90 -19.96
N CYS A 47 5.71 -5.80 -20.17
CA CYS A 47 7.12 -5.70 -19.82
C CYS A 47 7.34 -5.07 -18.45
N LEU A 48 6.43 -4.21 -17.97
CA LEU A 48 6.51 -3.65 -16.63
C LEU A 48 5.91 -4.65 -15.62
N LYS A 49 6.76 -5.48 -15.03
CA LYS A 49 6.35 -6.57 -14.15
C LYS A 49 7.09 -6.55 -12.82
N CYS A 50 6.45 -7.06 -11.77
CA CYS A 50 7.11 -7.28 -10.49
C CYS A 50 8.24 -8.31 -10.65
N SER A 51 9.45 -7.98 -10.19
CA SER A 51 10.60 -8.89 -10.22
C SER A 51 10.37 -10.17 -9.41
N CYS A 52 9.52 -10.12 -8.37
CA CYS A 52 9.24 -11.28 -7.51
C CYS A 52 8.08 -12.14 -8.01
N CYS A 53 6.86 -11.58 -8.09
CA CYS A 53 5.67 -12.36 -8.47
C CYS A 53 5.35 -12.35 -9.98
N GLN A 54 6.10 -11.62 -10.80
CA GLN A 54 5.88 -11.48 -12.26
C GLN A 54 4.53 -10.84 -12.65
N ALA A 55 3.75 -10.34 -11.69
CA ALA A 55 2.51 -9.64 -11.95
C ALA A 55 2.76 -8.38 -12.82
N GLN A 56 1.90 -8.14 -13.80
CA GLN A 56 1.93 -6.95 -14.64
C GLN A 56 1.49 -5.75 -13.81
N LEU A 57 2.41 -4.82 -13.60
CA LEU A 57 2.21 -3.72 -12.64
C LEU A 57 1.17 -2.73 -13.13
N GLY A 58 1.03 -2.57 -14.45
CA GLY A 58 -0.02 -1.71 -15.04
C GLY A 58 -1.44 -2.24 -14.86
N ASP A 59 -1.62 -3.54 -14.56
CA ASP A 59 -2.95 -4.15 -14.39
C ASP A 59 -3.39 -4.15 -12.93
N ILE A 60 -2.46 -4.32 -11.98
CA ILE A 60 -2.77 -4.51 -10.56
C ILE A 60 -2.84 -3.21 -9.75
N GLY A 61 -2.35 -2.10 -10.30
CA GLY A 61 -2.35 -0.82 -9.61
C GLY A 61 -1.75 0.30 -10.44
N THR A 62 -1.79 1.51 -9.91
CA THR A 62 -1.18 2.67 -10.56
C THR A 62 0.30 2.80 -10.25
N SER A 63 0.77 2.28 -9.11
CA SER A 63 2.13 2.46 -8.58
C SER A 63 2.99 1.20 -8.61
N CYS A 64 4.29 1.40 -8.68
CA CYS A 64 5.32 0.36 -8.53
C CYS A 64 6.45 0.88 -7.64
N TYR A 65 7.21 -0.03 -7.05
CA TYR A 65 8.21 0.31 -6.04
C TYR A 65 9.58 -0.13 -6.53
N THR A 66 10.59 0.74 -6.40
CA THR A 66 11.96 0.41 -6.80
C THR A 66 12.89 0.36 -5.60
N LYS A 67 13.62 -0.74 -5.46
CA LYS A 67 14.65 -0.90 -4.42
C LYS A 67 15.67 -1.93 -4.86
N SER A 68 16.95 -1.62 -4.67
CA SER A 68 18.07 -2.49 -5.06
C SER A 68 18.01 -2.95 -6.52
N GLY A 69 17.58 -2.07 -7.44
CA GLY A 69 17.44 -2.37 -8.88
C GLY A 69 16.25 -3.27 -9.25
N MET A 70 15.41 -3.67 -8.30
CA MET A 70 14.19 -4.42 -8.56
C MET A 70 12.99 -3.50 -8.73
N ILE A 71 12.03 -3.91 -9.56
CA ILE A 71 10.72 -3.25 -9.69
C ILE A 71 9.69 -4.18 -9.04
N LEU A 72 8.99 -3.71 -8.01
CA LEU A 72 8.15 -4.54 -7.15
C LEU A 72 6.71 -4.03 -7.08
N CYS A 73 5.78 -4.96 -6.88
CA CYS A 73 4.43 -4.60 -6.47
C CYS A 73 4.43 -4.20 -4.98
N ARG A 74 3.38 -3.49 -4.55
CA ARG A 74 3.22 -3.06 -3.15
C ARG A 74 3.40 -4.22 -2.16
N ASN A 75 2.79 -5.37 -2.46
CA ASN A 75 2.81 -6.52 -1.56
C ASN A 75 4.21 -7.11 -1.41
N ASP A 76 4.94 -7.31 -2.51
CA ASP A 76 6.31 -7.84 -2.46
C ASP A 76 7.29 -6.82 -1.87
N TYR A 77 7.08 -5.54 -2.12
CA TYR A 77 7.87 -4.47 -1.50
C TYR A 77 7.72 -4.49 0.03
N ILE A 78 6.49 -4.51 0.54
CA ILE A 78 6.22 -4.60 1.98
C ILE A 78 6.79 -5.89 2.55
N ARG A 79 6.59 -7.02 1.86
CA ARG A 79 7.07 -8.33 2.32
C ARG A 79 8.59 -8.39 2.45
N LEU A 80 9.33 -7.74 1.55
CA LEU A 80 10.80 -7.77 1.53
C LEU A 80 11.44 -6.64 2.35
N PHE A 81 10.80 -5.47 2.38
CA PHE A 81 11.42 -4.24 2.87
C PHE A 81 10.56 -3.46 3.86
N GLY A 82 9.35 -3.92 4.16
CA GLY A 82 8.50 -3.32 5.18
C GLY A 82 9.07 -3.53 6.59
N ASN A 83 8.70 -2.65 7.51
CA ASN A 83 9.18 -2.69 8.88
C ASN A 83 8.53 -3.83 9.68
N SER A 84 9.20 -4.99 9.77
CA SER A 84 8.76 -6.07 10.65
C SER A 84 8.78 -5.64 12.12
N GLY A 85 7.70 -5.89 12.84
CA GLY A 85 7.60 -5.64 14.29
C GLY A 85 7.79 -6.91 15.11
N ALA A 86 7.71 -6.80 16.44
CA ALA A 86 7.64 -7.96 17.35
C ALA A 86 6.36 -7.87 18.18
N CYS A 87 5.64 -8.98 18.32
CA CYS A 87 4.39 -9.01 19.05
C CYS A 87 4.62 -8.87 20.56
N SER A 88 4.02 -7.87 21.20
CA SER A 88 4.20 -7.61 22.64
C SER A 88 3.62 -8.70 23.55
N ALA A 89 2.79 -9.60 23.04
CA ALA A 89 2.21 -10.71 23.81
C ALA A 89 3.00 -12.03 23.70
N CYS A 90 3.56 -12.37 22.53
CA CYS A 90 4.29 -13.63 22.33
C CYS A 90 5.78 -13.47 22.03
N GLY A 91 6.27 -12.24 21.86
CA GLY A 91 7.65 -11.92 21.53
C GLY A 91 8.09 -12.28 20.11
N GLN A 92 7.24 -12.96 19.32
CA GLN A 92 7.59 -13.41 17.98
C GLN A 92 7.55 -12.26 16.97
N SER A 93 8.39 -12.35 15.94
CA SER A 93 8.41 -11.41 14.82
C SER A 93 7.09 -11.44 14.07
N ILE A 94 6.57 -10.25 13.74
CA ILE A 94 5.42 -10.05 12.88
C ILE A 94 5.93 -9.69 11.48
N PRO A 95 5.61 -10.49 10.45
CA PRO A 95 5.93 -10.16 9.07
C PRO A 95 5.29 -8.84 8.66
N ALA A 96 5.98 -8.04 7.84
CA ALA A 96 5.45 -6.73 7.47
C ALA A 96 4.18 -6.77 6.60
N SER A 97 3.94 -7.90 5.94
CA SER A 97 2.73 -8.17 5.18
C SER A 97 1.53 -8.61 6.05
N GLU A 98 1.75 -8.91 7.34
CA GLU A 98 0.68 -9.36 8.25
C GLU A 98 -0.05 -8.17 8.87
N LEU A 99 -1.37 -8.29 9.00
CA LEU A 99 -2.20 -7.30 9.68
C LEU A 99 -2.04 -7.41 11.20
N VAL A 100 -1.98 -6.26 11.86
CA VAL A 100 -1.71 -6.17 13.30
C VAL A 100 -2.78 -5.41 14.06
N MET A 101 -2.89 -5.73 15.35
CA MET A 101 -3.61 -4.95 16.34
C MET A 101 -2.65 -4.01 17.05
N ARG A 102 -3.07 -2.77 17.33
CA ARG A 102 -2.28 -1.78 18.08
C ARG A 102 -3.00 -1.29 19.32
N ALA A 103 -2.27 -1.20 20.43
CA ALA A 103 -2.76 -0.61 21.68
C ALA A 103 -1.62 0.07 22.43
N GLN A 104 -1.77 1.36 22.77
CA GLN A 104 -0.79 2.13 23.55
C GLN A 104 0.66 2.00 23.03
N GLY A 105 0.85 2.09 21.71
CA GLY A 105 2.16 1.98 21.06
C GLY A 105 2.66 0.55 20.82
N ASN A 106 2.00 -0.46 21.40
CA ASN A 106 2.37 -1.87 21.24
C ASN A 106 1.65 -2.53 20.05
N VAL A 107 2.30 -3.52 19.44
CA VAL A 107 1.79 -4.28 18.28
C VAL A 107 1.54 -5.74 18.67
N TYR A 108 0.47 -6.32 18.14
CA TYR A 108 0.07 -7.69 18.44
C TYR A 108 -0.41 -8.40 17.18
N HIS A 109 -0.16 -9.71 17.10
CA HIS A 109 -0.87 -10.55 16.15
C HIS A 109 -2.37 -10.53 16.43
N LEU A 110 -3.20 -10.67 15.41
CA LEU A 110 -4.67 -10.82 15.54
C LEU A 110 -5.11 -11.96 16.48
N LYS A 111 -4.28 -12.99 16.61
CA LYS A 111 -4.51 -14.14 17.52
C LYS A 111 -4.02 -13.89 18.94
N CYS A 112 -3.09 -12.96 19.13
CA CYS A 112 -2.49 -12.65 20.42
C CYS A 112 -3.16 -11.45 21.12
N PHE A 113 -4.06 -10.75 20.43
CA PHE A 113 -4.85 -9.67 20.99
C PHE A 113 -6.06 -10.23 21.74
N THR A 114 -5.82 -10.75 22.94
CA THR A 114 -6.80 -11.47 23.77
C THR A 114 -6.93 -10.89 25.17
N CYS A 115 -8.11 -11.07 25.79
CA CYS A 115 -8.31 -10.73 27.19
C CYS A 115 -7.40 -11.58 28.09
N SER A 116 -6.76 -10.95 29.06
CA SER A 116 -5.86 -11.61 30.00
C SER A 116 -6.61 -12.50 31.00
N THR A 117 -7.91 -12.24 31.21
CA THR A 117 -8.79 -13.00 32.11
C THR A 117 -9.50 -14.14 31.37
N CYS A 118 -10.49 -13.85 30.51
CA CYS A 118 -11.26 -14.89 29.81
C CYS A 118 -10.58 -15.48 28.57
N ARG A 119 -9.43 -14.96 28.14
CA ARG A 119 -8.71 -15.39 26.91
C ARG A 119 -9.46 -15.18 25.59
N ASN A 120 -10.65 -14.57 25.60
CA ASN A 120 -11.36 -14.24 24.37
C ASN A 120 -10.55 -13.26 23.50
N ARG A 121 -10.60 -13.48 22.19
CA ARG A 121 -9.98 -12.58 21.19
C ARG A 121 -10.79 -11.30 21.11
N LEU A 122 -10.09 -10.17 21.17
CA LEU A 122 -10.66 -8.85 20.96
C LEU A 122 -10.55 -8.51 19.48
N VAL A 123 -11.67 -8.19 18.84
CA VAL A 123 -11.74 -7.92 17.39
C VAL A 123 -12.10 -6.46 17.11
N PRO A 124 -11.85 -5.94 15.90
CA PRO A 124 -12.23 -4.58 15.56
C PRO A 124 -13.70 -4.26 15.91
N GLY A 125 -13.91 -3.15 16.61
CA GLY A 125 -15.22 -2.77 17.15
C GLY A 125 -15.45 -3.10 18.63
N ASP A 126 -14.69 -4.05 19.20
CA ASP A 126 -14.79 -4.38 20.62
C ASP A 126 -14.25 -3.23 21.50
N ARG A 127 -14.93 -3.05 22.63
CA ARG A 127 -14.44 -2.21 23.74
C ARG A 127 -13.50 -3.03 24.61
N PHE A 128 -12.37 -2.44 24.97
CA PHE A 128 -11.38 -3.10 25.83
C PHE A 128 -10.68 -2.10 26.76
N HIS A 129 -9.96 -2.64 27.74
CA HIS A 129 -9.11 -1.89 28.66
C HIS A 129 -7.65 -2.36 28.53
N TYR A 130 -6.73 -1.41 28.58
CA TYR A 130 -5.29 -1.66 28.58
C TYR A 130 -4.66 -1.18 29.89
N ILE A 131 -4.12 -2.10 30.69
CA ILE A 131 -3.55 -1.80 32.02
C ILE A 131 -2.23 -2.57 32.17
N ASN A 132 -1.13 -1.85 32.40
CA ASN A 132 0.20 -2.42 32.66
C ASN A 132 0.64 -3.49 31.66
N GLY A 133 0.46 -3.25 30.36
CA GLY A 133 0.83 -4.24 29.35
C GLY A 133 -0.26 -5.26 29.01
N SER A 134 -1.32 -5.35 29.83
CA SER A 134 -2.34 -6.39 29.75
C SER A 134 -3.64 -5.86 29.16
N LEU A 135 -4.26 -6.69 28.31
CA LEU A 135 -5.54 -6.41 27.65
C LEU A 135 -6.69 -7.06 28.42
N PHE A 136 -7.81 -6.38 28.58
CA PHE A 136 -9.02 -6.89 29.22
C PHE A 136 -10.24 -6.54 28.37
N CYS A 137 -11.16 -7.48 28.17
CA CYS A 137 -12.43 -7.15 27.53
C CYS A 137 -13.28 -6.25 28.45
N GLU A 138 -14.32 -5.64 27.90
CA GLU A 138 -15.26 -4.82 28.67
C GLU A 138 -15.84 -5.54 29.91
N HIS A 139 -16.10 -6.83 29.80
CA HIS A 139 -16.72 -7.64 30.87
C HIS A 139 -15.75 -8.02 31.99
N ASP A 140 -14.44 -8.06 31.71
CA ASP A 140 -13.40 -8.50 32.65
C ASP A 140 -12.54 -7.32 33.14
N ARG A 141 -13.11 -6.12 33.20
CA ARG A 141 -12.40 -4.93 33.68
C ARG A 141 -11.86 -5.19 35.11
N PRO A 142 -10.53 -5.16 35.33
CA PRO A 142 -9.96 -5.49 36.63
C PRO A 142 -10.08 -4.29 37.59
N THR A 143 -11.25 -4.12 38.20
CA THR A 143 -11.54 -3.04 39.16
C THR A 143 -10.57 -3.04 40.35
N ALA A 144 -10.08 -4.21 40.77
CA ALA A 144 -9.14 -4.35 41.88
C ALA A 144 -7.72 -3.79 41.59
N LEU A 145 -7.25 -3.86 40.34
CA LEU A 145 -5.91 -3.38 39.96
C LEU A 145 -5.85 -1.85 39.83
N ILE A 146 -6.99 -1.21 39.59
CA ILE A 146 -7.09 0.26 39.46
C ILE A 146 -7.10 0.92 40.85
N ASN A 147 -7.66 0.25 41.86
CA ASN A 147 -7.83 0.80 43.20
C ASN A 147 -6.58 0.67 44.10
N GLY A 148 -5.56 -0.07 43.68
CA GLY A 148 -4.33 -0.27 44.47
C GLY A 148 -3.32 0.87 44.42
N HIS A 149 -3.53 1.90 43.60
CA HIS A 149 -2.50 2.91 43.31
C HIS A 149 -2.91 4.38 43.49
N LEU A 150 -4.04 4.70 44.12
CA LEU A 150 -4.46 6.09 44.33
C LEU A 150 -5.09 6.33 45.70
N ASN A 151 -4.22 6.56 46.68
CA ASN A 151 -4.51 7.35 47.87
C ASN A 151 -3.90 8.77 47.74
N SER A 152 -3.83 9.33 46.53
CA SER A 152 -3.46 10.73 46.30
C SER A 152 -3.87 11.21 44.91
N LEU A 153 -4.96 12.00 44.89
CA LEU A 153 -5.26 13.07 43.94
C LEU A 153 -4.89 12.84 42.46
N GLN A 154 -5.84 12.39 41.65
CA GLN A 154 -6.28 13.07 40.42
C GLN A 154 -7.35 12.23 39.72
N SER A 155 -8.55 12.78 39.68
CA SER A 155 -9.56 12.47 38.67
C SER A 155 -8.96 12.73 37.29
N ASN A 156 -8.45 11.69 36.63
CA ASN A 156 -8.28 11.71 35.18
C ASN A 156 -9.52 11.09 34.55
N PRO A 157 -10.20 11.78 33.61
CA PRO A 157 -11.39 11.25 32.97
C PRO A 157 -11.02 9.95 32.25
N LEU A 158 -11.88 8.95 32.38
CA LEU A 158 -11.90 7.77 31.53
C LEU A 158 -11.75 8.23 30.07
N LEU A 159 -10.60 7.92 29.44
CA LEU A 159 -10.44 8.19 28.01
C LEU A 159 -11.53 7.43 27.24
N PRO A 160 -12.13 8.07 26.22
CA PRO A 160 -13.27 7.52 25.52
C PRO A 160 -12.87 6.23 24.80
N ASP A 161 -13.64 5.18 25.03
CA ASP A 161 -13.78 3.99 24.20
C ASP A 161 -12.57 3.63 23.33
N GLN A 162 -11.58 2.96 23.93
CA GLN A 162 -10.51 2.30 23.19
C GLN A 162 -11.15 1.20 22.34
N LYS A 163 -11.42 1.52 21.08
CA LYS A 163 -11.90 0.57 20.08
C LYS A 163 -10.71 -0.14 19.45
N CYS A 164 -10.84 -1.43 19.29
CA CYS A 164 -9.93 -2.25 18.53
C CYS A 164 -9.84 -1.73 17.08
N LEU A 165 -8.67 -1.30 16.63
CA LEU A 165 -8.41 -0.89 15.25
C LEU A 165 -7.33 -1.79 14.64
N GLN A 166 -7.66 -2.36 13.48
CA GLN A 166 -6.69 -3.07 12.64
C GLN A 166 -6.09 -2.05 11.68
N CYS A 167 -4.77 -1.96 11.64
CA CYS A 167 -4.07 -1.04 10.74
C CYS A 167 -3.13 -1.81 9.81
N PRO A 168 -3.12 -1.48 8.50
CA PRO A 168 -2.05 -1.91 7.61
C PRO A 168 -0.70 -1.39 8.13
N GLN A 169 0.37 -2.15 7.91
CA GLN A 169 1.72 -1.64 8.18
C GLN A 169 2.05 -0.50 7.22
N GLU A 170 2.64 0.57 7.77
CA GLU A 170 3.06 1.74 7.00
C GLU A 170 4.20 1.35 6.05
N VAL A 171 4.03 1.65 4.77
CA VAL A 171 5.08 1.41 3.76
C VAL A 171 6.13 2.51 3.92
N PRO A 172 7.43 2.18 3.97
CA PRO A 172 8.49 3.19 4.02
C PRO A 172 8.37 4.19 2.85
N PRO A 173 8.69 5.48 3.05
CA PRO A 173 8.48 6.55 2.06
C PRO A 173 9.41 6.49 0.83
N GLU A 174 10.18 5.42 0.65
CA GLU A 174 10.97 5.12 -0.56
C GLU A 174 10.10 4.65 -1.75
N ALA A 175 8.78 4.68 -1.56
CA ALA A 175 7.79 4.41 -2.58
C ALA A 175 7.75 5.55 -3.62
N VAL A 176 8.09 5.23 -4.86
CA VAL A 176 7.81 6.11 -5.98
C VAL A 176 6.35 5.90 -6.42
N GLU A 177 5.44 6.72 -5.90
CA GLU A 177 4.07 6.76 -6.39
C GLU A 177 4.05 7.35 -7.80
N TYR A 178 4.06 6.49 -8.81
CA TYR A 178 3.78 6.89 -10.18
C TYR A 178 2.31 6.65 -10.48
N HIS A 179 1.72 7.55 -11.26
CA HIS A 179 0.45 7.30 -11.92
C HIS A 179 0.80 6.57 -13.22
N ALA A 180 0.41 5.29 -13.32
CA ALA A 180 0.30 4.60 -14.61
C ALA A 180 -0.79 5.30 -15.44
N SER A 181 -0.48 6.49 -15.97
CA SER A 181 -1.41 7.24 -16.81
C SER A 181 -1.55 6.52 -18.13
N VAL A 182 -2.64 5.77 -18.26
CA VAL A 182 -3.26 5.43 -19.54
C VAL A 182 -3.54 6.75 -20.27
N ALA A 183 -2.59 7.17 -21.12
CA ALA A 183 -2.72 8.28 -22.06
C ALA A 183 -3.13 9.65 -21.47
N ALA A 184 -2.20 10.34 -20.80
CA ALA A 184 -2.31 11.80 -20.61
C ALA A 184 -1.51 12.54 -21.70
N LEU A 185 -2.03 12.56 -22.93
CA LEU A 185 -1.62 13.53 -23.95
C LEU A 185 -2.59 14.73 -24.06
N PHE A 186 -3.52 14.92 -23.11
CA PHE A 186 -4.50 16.00 -23.22
C PHE A 186 -4.82 16.84 -21.98
N LEU A 187 -4.20 16.65 -20.81
CA LEU A 187 -4.49 17.52 -19.65
C LEU A 187 -3.23 17.83 -18.83
N LEU A 188 -2.40 18.75 -19.33
CA LEU A 188 -1.71 19.69 -18.44
C LEU A 188 -2.74 20.75 -18.07
N ASP A 189 -3.30 20.72 -16.84
CA ASP A 189 -3.62 21.96 -16.08
C ASP A 189 -4.25 21.82 -14.67
N LEU A 190 -4.26 20.64 -14.02
CA LEU A 190 -4.83 20.55 -12.65
C LEU A 190 -3.98 19.73 -11.67
N ALA A 191 -2.76 20.20 -11.40
CA ALA A 191 -1.99 19.74 -10.23
C ALA A 191 -1.27 20.90 -9.53
N LYS A 192 -2.04 21.92 -9.15
CA LYS A 192 -1.72 22.82 -8.02
C LYS A 192 -2.85 22.68 -6.99
N ALA A 193 -2.87 21.55 -6.29
CA ALA A 193 -3.64 21.38 -5.06
C ALA A 193 -2.68 21.04 -3.92
N LYS A 194 -2.25 22.12 -3.27
CA LYS A 194 -1.58 22.15 -1.98
C LYS A 194 -2.49 21.49 -0.94
N TRP A 195 -2.01 20.47 -0.22
CA TRP A 195 -2.67 19.97 0.98
C TRP A 195 -1.94 20.49 2.23
N PRO A 196 -2.46 21.53 2.90
CA PRO A 196 -2.14 21.80 4.29
C PRO A 196 -3.01 20.91 5.19
N GLY A 197 -2.38 20.11 6.04
CA GLY A 197 -2.97 19.58 7.27
C GLY A 197 -4.00 18.46 7.13
N CYS A 198 -3.56 17.22 7.26
CA CYS A 198 -4.39 16.12 7.78
C CYS A 198 -3.52 15.27 8.73
N GLN A 199 -3.55 15.63 10.01
CA GLN A 199 -3.33 14.67 11.09
C GLN A 199 -4.61 13.84 11.23
N GLY A 200 -4.50 12.51 11.18
CA GLY A 200 -5.49 11.57 11.70
C GLY A 200 -6.77 11.39 10.87
N GLY A 201 -6.93 10.22 10.25
CA GLY A 201 -8.23 9.77 9.73
C GLY A 201 -8.11 8.79 8.57
N THR A 202 -8.08 7.50 8.88
CA THR A 202 -8.13 6.41 7.90
C THR A 202 -9.48 6.43 7.18
N MET A 203 -9.49 6.72 5.87
CA MET A 203 -10.67 6.45 5.03
C MET A 203 -10.73 4.97 4.69
N ILE A 204 -11.85 4.36 5.08
CA ILE A 204 -12.35 3.11 4.53
C ILE A 204 -13.29 3.53 3.40
N VAL A 205 -13.06 3.07 2.16
CA VAL A 205 -14.04 3.20 1.08
C VAL A 205 -14.21 1.85 0.38
N PRO A 206 -15.46 1.51 -0.02
CA PRO A 206 -15.91 0.18 -0.41
C PRO A 206 -15.41 -0.30 -1.77
#